data_AF-A0A3A6IDW3-F1
#
_entry.id   AF-A0A3A6IDW3-F1
#
_cell.length_a   1.000
_cell.length_b   1.000
_cell.length_c   1.000
_cell.angle_alpha   90.00
_cell.angle_beta   90.00
_cell.angle_gamma   90.00
#
_symmetry.space_group_name_H-M   'P 1'
#
loop_
_entity.id
_entity.type
_entity.pdbx_description
1 polymer ?
#
loop_
_entity_poly.entity_id
_entity_poly.type
_entity_poly.pdbx_seq_one_letter_code
_entity_poly.pdbx_strand_id
1 'polypeptide(L)'
;MDSKLIWIIVVIAAAAAVYIFMREKINLRKAAGGEDKERLRKAVARALPGESGYQVAYGHFEKEAHYGRRTYVTYYSYALACDAGRIWVIPLSFDKELILPGEPILITEDILGVADVSIKKDREGRIRRVVCALYDKGGASLLDCVVEVNNTRKDSYHHVNIIQEEECARFGRLTGEIAARINRGNEELQAQVHARENSARKASVLGTFGIVFSIIFPPVGLVLSIMGLRHIQKSSRGKNALKASLILCRAALVLSIIFTFAEAAFLFMST
;
A
#
# COMPACT_ATOMS: atom_id res chain seq x y z
N MET A 1 33.75 -27.44 -9.18
CA MET A 1 32.42 -27.36 -9.83
C MET A 1 32.60 -27.80 -11.27
N ASP A 2 31.88 -28.84 -11.70
CA ASP A 2 32.13 -29.53 -12.97
C ASP A 2 31.87 -28.63 -14.18
N SER A 3 32.77 -28.56 -15.16
CA SER A 3 32.63 -27.61 -16.30
C SER A 3 31.34 -27.85 -17.09
N LYS A 4 30.84 -29.09 -17.15
CA LYS A 4 29.55 -29.42 -17.76
C LYS A 4 28.35 -28.86 -16.97
N LEU A 5 28.43 -28.87 -15.64
CA LEU A 5 27.38 -28.32 -14.77
C LEU A 5 27.25 -26.79 -14.96
N ILE A 6 28.38 -26.10 -15.12
CA ILE A 6 28.42 -24.66 -15.39
C ILE A 6 27.71 -24.34 -16.71
N TRP A 7 28.01 -25.07 -17.78
CA TRP A 7 27.36 -24.87 -19.08
C TRP A 7 25.85 -25.14 -19.05
N ILE A 8 25.39 -26.17 -18.34
CA ILE A 8 23.96 -26.45 -18.17
C ILE A 8 23.25 -25.30 -17.46
N ILE A 9 23.84 -24.77 -16.37
CA ILE A 9 23.27 -23.63 -15.63
C ILE A 9 23.18 -22.40 -16.54
N VAL A 10 24.23 -22.12 -17.33
CA VAL A 10 24.25 -20.98 -18.26
C VAL A 10 23.15 -21.09 -19.31
N VAL A 11 22.93 -22.27 -19.90
CA VAL A 11 21.88 -22.48 -20.90
C VAL A 11 20.48 -22.30 -20.31
N ILE A 12 20.24 -22.83 -19.10
CA ILE A 12 18.95 -22.67 -18.40
C ILE A 12 18.71 -21.20 -18.06
N ALA A 13 19.72 -20.49 -17.54
CA ALA A 13 19.62 -19.07 -17.22
C ALA A 13 19.33 -18.22 -18.47
N ALA A 14 19.99 -18.53 -19.59
CA ALA A 14 19.76 -17.86 -20.88
C ALA A 14 18.33 -18.11 -21.40
N ALA A 15 17.85 -19.36 -21.35
CA ALA A 15 16.48 -19.70 -21.75
C ALA A 15 15.43 -19.01 -20.86
N ALA A 16 15.65 -18.96 -19.54
CA ALA A 16 14.79 -18.26 -18.60
C ALA A 16 14.75 -16.74 -18.87
N ALA A 17 15.90 -16.12 -19.13
CA ALA A 17 15.98 -14.70 -19.48
C ALA A 17 15.19 -14.41 -20.77
N VAL A 18 15.38 -15.21 -21.83
CA VAL A 18 14.63 -15.06 -23.10
C VAL A 18 13.13 -15.18 -22.87
N TYR A 19 12.69 -16.16 -22.08
CA TYR A 19 11.29 -16.34 -21.73
C TYR A 19 10.71 -15.12 -21.01
N ILE A 20 11.43 -14.56 -20.02
CA ILE A 20 11.01 -13.36 -19.30
C ILE A 20 10.87 -12.16 -20.24
N PHE A 21 11.89 -11.90 -21.07
CA PHE A 21 11.86 -10.81 -22.05
C PHE A 21 10.74 -10.96 -23.08
N MET A 22 10.49 -12.18 -23.56
CA MET A 22 9.38 -12.44 -24.49
C MET A 22 8.02 -12.21 -23.82
N ARG A 23 7.83 -12.71 -22.59
CA ARG A 23 6.59 -12.55 -21.84
C ARG A 23 6.29 -11.07 -21.59
N GLU A 24 7.28 -10.28 -21.22
CA GLU A 24 7.14 -8.84 -21.03
C GLU A 24 6.76 -8.14 -22.35
N LYS A 25 7.44 -8.44 -23.46
CA LYS A 25 7.09 -7.88 -24.77
C LYS A 25 5.67 -8.24 -25.21
N ILE A 26 5.22 -9.48 -24.97
CA ILE A 26 3.86 -9.90 -25.27
C ILE A 26 2.85 -9.12 -24.43
N ASN A 27 3.09 -8.99 -23.12
CA ASN A 27 2.21 -8.24 -22.24
C ASN A 27 2.14 -6.75 -22.61
N LEU A 28 3.27 -6.14 -22.97
CA LEU A 28 3.30 -4.77 -23.47
C LEU A 28 2.53 -4.61 -24.79
N ARG A 29 2.64 -5.59 -25.71
CA ARG A 29 1.82 -5.60 -26.94
C ARG A 29 0.33 -5.71 -26.62
N LYS A 30 -0.06 -6.59 -25.68
CA LYS A 30 -1.45 -6.68 -25.20
C LYS A 30 -1.92 -5.36 -24.58
N ALA A 31 -1.05 -4.72 -23.80
CA ALA A 31 -1.35 -3.43 -23.18
C ALA A 31 -1.54 -2.31 -24.21
N ALA A 32 -0.71 -2.29 -25.26
CA ALA A 32 -0.84 -1.38 -26.39
C ALA A 32 -2.12 -1.63 -27.21
N GLY A 33 -2.63 -2.87 -27.23
CA GLY A 33 -3.91 -3.21 -27.85
C GLY A 33 -5.13 -2.62 -27.13
N GLY A 34 -4.99 -2.14 -25.89
CA GLY A 34 -6.04 -1.40 -25.18
C GLY A 34 -7.22 -2.24 -24.68
N GLU A 35 -7.20 -3.56 -24.86
CA GLU A 35 -8.34 -4.43 -24.50
C GLU A 35 -8.71 -4.35 -23.01
N ASP A 36 -7.73 -4.49 -22.11
CA ASP A 36 -7.98 -4.40 -20.66
C ASP A 36 -8.39 -2.98 -20.24
N LYS A 37 -7.93 -1.95 -20.97
CA LYS A 37 -8.34 -0.56 -20.75
C LYS A 37 -9.82 -0.34 -21.11
N GLU A 38 -10.28 -0.94 -22.20
CA GLU A 38 -11.70 -0.94 -22.58
C GLU A 38 -12.55 -1.76 -21.61
N ARG A 39 -12.06 -2.93 -21.16
CA ARG A 39 -12.73 -3.72 -20.11
C ARG A 39 -12.89 -2.91 -18.82
N LEU A 40 -11.86 -2.16 -18.42
CA LEU A 40 -11.91 -1.27 -17.27
C LEU A 40 -12.97 -0.18 -17.44
N ARG A 41 -12.99 0.51 -18.59
CA ARG A 41 -14.00 1.54 -18.89
C ARG A 41 -15.42 1.00 -18.84
N LYS A 42 -15.65 -0.20 -19.40
CA LYS A 42 -16.96 -0.89 -19.31
C LYS A 42 -17.33 -1.27 -17.89
N ALA A 43 -16.36 -1.69 -17.06
CA ALA A 43 -16.61 -1.94 -15.65
C ALA A 43 -17.03 -0.66 -14.91
N VAL A 44 -16.34 0.46 -15.14
CA VAL A 44 -16.70 1.76 -14.55
C VAL A 44 -18.07 2.23 -15.01
N ALA A 45 -18.40 2.13 -16.30
CA ALA A 45 -19.71 2.55 -16.82
C ALA A 45 -20.88 1.75 -16.19
N ARG A 46 -20.66 0.47 -15.83
CA ARG A 46 -21.64 -0.33 -15.09
C ARG A 46 -21.76 0.08 -13.61
N ALA A 47 -20.65 0.51 -13.01
CA ALA A 47 -20.60 0.92 -11.62
C ALA A 47 -21.16 2.34 -11.38
N LEU A 48 -21.08 3.22 -12.40
CA LEU A 48 -21.55 4.59 -12.36
C LEU A 48 -22.59 4.87 -13.46
N PRO A 49 -23.79 4.25 -13.39
CA PRO A 49 -24.83 4.48 -14.38
C PRO A 49 -25.33 5.93 -14.31
N GLY A 50 -25.27 6.65 -15.43
CA GLY A 50 -25.75 8.05 -15.53
C GLY A 50 -24.68 9.11 -15.30
N GLU A 51 -23.50 8.76 -14.81
CA GLU A 51 -22.35 9.66 -14.76
C GLU A 51 -21.63 9.65 -16.12
N SER A 52 -21.12 10.80 -16.56
CA SER A 52 -20.35 10.93 -17.81
C SER A 52 -19.33 12.04 -17.71
N GLY A 53 -18.44 12.16 -18.71
CA GLY A 53 -17.42 13.21 -18.75
C GLY A 53 -16.20 12.97 -17.84
N TYR A 54 -16.20 11.88 -17.08
CA TYR A 54 -15.03 11.44 -16.31
C TYR A 54 -14.00 10.72 -17.19
N GLN A 55 -12.76 10.72 -16.72
CA GLN A 55 -11.72 9.85 -17.26
C GLN A 55 -11.38 8.74 -16.29
N VAL A 56 -11.15 7.56 -16.86
CA VAL A 56 -10.88 6.35 -16.11
C VAL A 56 -9.40 6.01 -16.13
N ALA A 57 -8.78 5.99 -14.95
CA ALA A 57 -7.43 5.46 -14.74
C ALA A 57 -7.49 4.16 -13.91
N TYR A 58 -6.55 3.26 -14.16
CA TYR A 58 -6.28 2.13 -13.29
C TYR A 58 -5.29 2.54 -12.20
N GLY A 59 -5.65 2.32 -10.95
CA GLY A 59 -4.78 2.46 -9.79
C GLY A 59 -4.56 1.13 -9.08
N HIS A 60 -3.44 0.99 -8.41
CA HIS A 60 -3.17 -0.15 -7.53
C HIS A 60 -2.50 0.31 -6.24
N PHE A 61 -2.51 -0.53 -5.21
CA PHE A 61 -1.74 -0.30 -4.00
C PHE A 61 -1.28 -1.63 -3.42
N GLU A 62 -0.05 -1.69 -2.95
CA GLU A 62 0.52 -2.87 -2.32
C GLU A 62 0.81 -2.54 -0.86
N LYS A 63 0.15 -3.25 0.05
CA LYS A 63 0.35 -3.09 1.48
C LYS A 63 1.18 -4.25 2.01
N GLU A 64 2.43 -3.98 2.33
CA GLU A 64 3.30 -4.93 2.99
C GLU A 64 3.06 -4.97 4.50
N ALA A 65 2.90 -6.16 5.04
CA ALA A 65 2.85 -6.43 6.47
C ALA A 65 3.94 -7.44 6.82
N HIS A 66 4.92 -7.00 7.62
CA HIS A 66 6.01 -7.86 8.09
C HIS A 66 5.63 -8.51 9.41
N TYR A 67 5.62 -9.84 9.43
CA TYR A 67 5.40 -10.66 10.62
C TYR A 67 6.60 -11.59 10.81
N GLY A 68 7.53 -11.17 11.68
CA GLY A 68 8.78 -11.90 11.91
C GLY A 68 9.60 -12.06 10.63
N ARG A 69 9.82 -13.30 10.18
CA ARG A 69 10.55 -13.64 8.94
C ARG A 69 9.67 -13.65 7.68
N ARG A 70 8.35 -13.46 7.80
CA ARG A 70 7.42 -13.52 6.66
C ARG A 70 6.89 -12.12 6.32
N THR A 71 6.87 -11.81 5.03
CA THR A 71 6.22 -10.60 4.50
C THR A 71 4.93 -11.05 3.80
N TYR A 72 3.81 -10.51 4.23
CA TYR A 72 2.53 -10.65 3.55
C TYR A 72 2.27 -9.38 2.76
N VAL A 73 1.94 -9.51 1.48
CA VAL A 73 1.60 -8.37 0.62
C VAL A 73 0.13 -8.48 0.27
N THR A 74 -0.64 -7.45 0.63
CA THR A 74 -2.03 -7.33 0.20
C THR A 74 -2.09 -6.41 -1.01
N TYR A 75 -2.62 -6.93 -2.12
CA TYR A 75 -2.77 -6.22 -3.38
C TYR A 75 -4.17 -5.62 -3.46
N TYR A 76 -4.23 -4.32 -3.71
CA TYR A 76 -5.44 -3.58 -3.97
C TYR A 76 -5.43 -3.06 -5.41
N SER A 77 -6.60 -3.04 -6.03
CA SER A 77 -6.79 -2.53 -7.39
C SER A 77 -8.03 -1.67 -7.43
N TYR A 78 -7.94 -0.57 -8.18
CA TYR A 78 -8.97 0.46 -8.25
C TYR A 78 -9.16 0.92 -9.69
N ALA A 79 -10.41 1.22 -10.05
CA ALA A 79 -10.68 2.16 -11.12
C ALA A 79 -10.91 3.53 -10.50
N LEU A 80 -10.29 4.54 -11.10
CA LEU A 80 -10.37 5.94 -10.68
C LEU A 80 -11.10 6.69 -11.78
N ALA A 81 -12.35 7.06 -11.55
CA ALA A 81 -13.12 7.91 -12.45
C ALA A 81 -13.00 9.36 -11.97
N CYS A 82 -12.21 10.15 -12.69
CA CYS A 82 -11.84 11.50 -12.30
C CYS A 82 -12.50 12.54 -13.22
N ASP A 83 -13.08 13.57 -12.62
CA ASP A 83 -13.53 14.78 -13.31
C ASP A 83 -12.96 16.04 -12.62
N ALA A 84 -13.47 17.22 -12.95
CA ALA A 84 -13.03 18.49 -12.38
C ALA A 84 -13.38 18.59 -10.88
N GLY A 85 -12.55 17.97 -10.04
CA GLY A 85 -12.62 18.06 -8.57
C GLY A 85 -13.26 16.86 -7.87
N ARG A 86 -13.80 15.88 -8.61
CA ARG A 86 -14.33 14.63 -8.04
C ARG A 86 -13.49 13.43 -8.45
N ILE A 87 -13.27 12.53 -7.50
CA ILE A 87 -12.60 11.25 -7.72
C ILE A 87 -13.52 10.15 -7.24
N TRP A 88 -14.11 9.41 -8.17
CA TRP A 88 -14.77 8.15 -7.88
C TRP A 88 -13.71 7.05 -7.77
N VAL A 89 -13.59 6.47 -6.57
CA VAL A 89 -12.76 5.30 -6.31
C VAL A 89 -13.63 4.06 -6.35
N ILE A 90 -13.37 3.17 -7.30
CA ILE A 90 -14.12 1.94 -7.47
C ILE A 90 -13.15 0.78 -7.18
N PRO A 91 -13.27 0.10 -6.04
CA PRO A 91 -12.50 -1.11 -5.76
C PRO A 91 -12.75 -2.16 -6.84
N LEU A 92 -11.69 -2.84 -7.28
CA LEU A 92 -11.77 -3.87 -8.31
C LEU A 92 -11.48 -5.25 -7.72
N SER A 93 -12.28 -6.21 -8.13
CA SER A 93 -12.00 -7.64 -7.98
C SER A 93 -11.87 -8.28 -9.36
N PHE A 94 -11.21 -9.43 -9.42
CA PHE A 94 -10.94 -10.13 -10.66
C PHE A 94 -11.41 -11.59 -10.56
N ASP A 95 -12.22 -12.01 -11.52
CA ASP A 95 -12.50 -13.43 -11.78
C ASP A 95 -11.91 -13.79 -13.13
N LYS A 96 -10.76 -14.47 -13.11
CA LYS A 96 -9.92 -14.75 -14.28
C LYS A 96 -9.56 -13.46 -15.02
N GLU A 97 -10.27 -13.17 -16.11
CA GLU A 97 -10.07 -11.98 -16.93
C GLU A 97 -11.20 -10.93 -16.80
N LEU A 98 -12.24 -11.26 -16.04
CA LEU A 98 -13.37 -10.37 -15.81
C LEU A 98 -13.06 -9.39 -14.70
N ILE A 99 -13.22 -8.10 -15.01
CA ILE A 99 -13.13 -7.01 -14.03
C ILE A 99 -14.50 -6.84 -13.38
N LEU A 100 -14.53 -7.06 -12.06
CA LEU A 100 -15.72 -6.95 -11.22
C LEU A 100 -15.60 -5.66 -10.38
N PRO A 101 -16.35 -4.60 -10.71
CA PRO A 101 -16.35 -3.38 -9.92
C PRO A 101 -17.11 -3.61 -8.60
N GLY A 102 -16.54 -3.13 -7.50
CA GLY A 102 -17.20 -3.01 -6.21
C GLY A 102 -18.00 -1.72 -6.09
N GLU A 103 -18.44 -1.43 -4.86
CA GLU A 103 -19.19 -0.21 -4.55
C GLU A 103 -18.32 1.05 -4.72
N PRO A 104 -18.73 2.03 -5.55
CA PRO A 104 -17.98 3.27 -5.75
C PRO A 104 -17.99 4.16 -4.49
N ILE A 105 -16.86 4.81 -4.22
CA ILE A 105 -16.70 5.82 -3.18
C ILE A 105 -16.41 7.15 -3.86
N LEU A 106 -17.25 8.16 -3.62
CA LEU A 106 -17.02 9.51 -4.10
C LEU A 106 -16.11 10.27 -3.14
N ILE A 107 -14.98 10.76 -3.66
CA ILE A 107 -14.07 11.66 -2.95
C ILE A 107 -14.15 13.04 -3.57
N THR A 108 -14.47 14.02 -2.74
CA THR A 108 -14.62 15.44 -3.07
C THR A 108 -13.81 16.29 -2.10
N GLU A 109 -13.54 17.54 -2.46
CA GLU A 109 -12.71 18.44 -1.64
C GLU A 109 -13.33 18.73 -0.26
N ASP A 110 -14.65 18.66 -0.10
CA ASP A 110 -15.33 18.95 1.17
C ASP A 110 -15.11 17.89 2.25
N ILE A 111 -14.80 16.63 1.88
CA ILE A 111 -14.48 15.57 2.83
C ILE A 111 -12.97 15.43 3.07
N LEU A 112 -12.14 15.98 2.18
CA LEU A 112 -10.68 15.88 2.26
C LEU A 112 -10.08 16.80 3.32
N GLY A 113 -9.19 16.24 4.13
CA GLY A 113 -8.38 16.94 5.12
C GLY A 113 -6.92 17.06 4.71
N VAL A 114 -6.34 16.00 4.14
CA VAL A 114 -4.95 15.98 3.68
C VAL A 114 -4.88 15.23 2.36
N ALA A 115 -4.08 15.73 1.42
CA ALA A 115 -3.72 15.00 0.21
C ALA A 115 -2.20 14.94 0.08
N ASP A 116 -1.62 13.77 0.31
CA ASP A 116 -0.20 13.54 0.11
C ASP A 116 0.02 12.94 -1.28
N VAL A 117 0.71 13.69 -2.14
CA VAL A 117 0.84 13.38 -3.56
C VAL A 117 2.29 13.48 -3.99
N SER A 118 2.85 12.36 -4.45
CA SER A 118 4.19 12.28 -5.01
C SER A 118 4.11 11.97 -6.51
N ILE A 119 4.64 12.88 -7.33
CA ILE A 119 4.62 12.76 -8.78
C ILE A 119 6.04 12.50 -9.27
N LYS A 120 6.28 11.30 -9.82
CA LYS A 120 7.54 10.95 -10.47
C LYS A 120 7.45 11.25 -11.96
N LYS A 121 8.41 12.04 -12.44
CA LYS A 121 8.57 12.40 -13.86
C LYS A 121 9.77 11.68 -14.47
N ASP A 122 9.76 11.49 -15.79
CA ASP A 122 10.94 11.08 -16.55
C ASP A 122 11.88 12.26 -16.86
N ARG A 123 12.97 11.99 -17.58
CA ARG A 123 13.97 13.01 -17.95
C ARG A 123 13.40 14.10 -18.88
N GLU A 124 12.35 13.77 -19.64
CA GLU A 124 11.65 14.73 -20.49
C GLU A 124 10.54 15.49 -19.73
N GLY A 125 10.39 15.25 -18.42
CA GLY A 125 9.41 15.93 -17.57
C GLY A 125 7.99 15.34 -17.64
N ARG A 126 7.79 14.21 -18.33
CA ARG A 126 6.48 13.54 -18.42
C ARG A 126 6.19 12.76 -17.15
N ILE A 127 4.95 12.82 -16.68
CA ILE A 127 4.52 12.08 -15.49
C ILE A 127 4.51 10.59 -15.79
N ARG A 128 5.23 9.80 -15.00
CA ARG A 128 5.35 8.34 -15.14
C ARG A 128 4.62 7.55 -14.07
N ARG A 129 4.54 8.13 -12.87
CA ARG A 129 3.95 7.51 -11.70
C ARG A 129 3.45 8.58 -10.75
N VAL A 130 2.27 8.37 -10.22
CA VAL A 130 1.65 9.20 -9.20
C VAL A 130 1.35 8.30 -8.01
N VAL A 131 1.92 8.63 -6.86
CA VAL A 131 1.54 8.03 -5.57
C VAL A 131 0.66 9.05 -4.87
N CYS A 132 -0.50 8.61 -4.40
CA CYS A 132 -1.50 9.48 -3.80
C CYS A 132 -2.06 8.80 -2.55
N ALA A 133 -2.00 9.50 -1.42
CA ALA A 133 -2.66 9.14 -0.18
C ALA A 133 -3.60 10.28 0.24
N LEU A 134 -4.89 9.98 0.27
CA LEU A 134 -5.95 10.93 0.60
C LEU A 134 -6.53 10.62 1.96
N TYR A 135 -6.70 11.64 2.80
CA TYR A 135 -7.22 11.51 4.15
C TYR A 135 -8.40 12.44 4.36
N ASP A 136 -9.36 12.00 5.17
CA ASP A 136 -10.47 12.84 5.60
C ASP A 136 -10.01 13.94 6.59
N LYS A 137 -10.92 14.85 6.94
CA LYS A 137 -10.69 15.90 7.95
C LYS A 137 -10.39 15.36 9.37
N GLY A 138 -10.67 14.09 9.64
CA GLY A 138 -10.31 13.39 10.86
C GLY A 138 -8.98 12.64 10.80
N GLY A 139 -8.27 12.69 9.66
CA GLY A 139 -7.02 11.97 9.43
C GLY A 139 -7.20 10.45 9.25
N ALA A 140 -8.37 9.97 8.83
CA ALA A 140 -8.56 8.59 8.37
C ALA A 140 -8.24 8.48 6.87
N SER A 141 -7.56 7.40 6.45
CA SER A 141 -7.26 7.15 5.03
C SER A 141 -8.55 6.88 4.27
N LEU A 142 -8.76 7.63 3.20
CA LEU A 142 -9.83 7.46 2.21
C LEU A 142 -9.34 6.71 0.98
N LEU A 143 -8.09 6.91 0.58
CA LEU A 143 -7.47 6.27 -0.57
C LEU A 143 -5.96 6.21 -0.40
N ASP A 144 -5.38 5.04 -0.62
CA ASP A 144 -3.96 4.86 -0.89
C ASP A 144 -3.85 4.27 -2.29
N CYS A 145 -3.21 4.97 -3.23
CA CYS A 145 -3.11 4.50 -4.61
C CYS A 145 -1.83 4.91 -5.33
N VAL A 146 -1.48 4.08 -6.30
CA VAL A 146 -0.41 4.29 -7.26
C VAL A 146 -1.02 4.19 -8.65
N VAL A 147 -0.88 5.25 -9.43
CA VAL A 147 -1.24 5.28 -10.86
C VAL A 147 0.04 5.36 -11.66
N GLU A 148 0.23 4.40 -12.56
CA GLU A 148 1.41 4.28 -13.41
C GLU A 148 1.03 4.25 -14.88
N VAL A 149 1.92 4.77 -15.72
CA VAL A 149 1.73 4.80 -17.18
C VAL A 149 1.56 3.40 -17.75
N ASN A 150 2.27 2.40 -17.21
CA ASN A 150 2.25 1.03 -17.70
C ASN A 150 1.98 0.06 -16.56
N ASN A 151 0.94 -0.77 -16.68
CA ASN A 151 0.68 -1.91 -15.80
C ASN A 151 0.66 -3.16 -16.67
N THR A 152 1.37 -4.22 -16.26
CA THR A 152 1.39 -5.50 -16.99
C THR A 152 1.19 -6.68 -16.06
N ARG A 153 0.66 -7.78 -16.60
CA ARG A 153 0.46 -9.05 -15.88
C ARG A 153 1.79 -9.77 -15.63
N LYS A 154 2.58 -9.26 -14.68
CA LYS A 154 3.88 -9.83 -14.28
C LYS A 154 3.73 -11.15 -13.50
N ASP A 155 2.69 -11.25 -12.66
CA ASP A 155 2.38 -12.42 -11.82
C ASP A 155 0.86 -12.63 -11.70
N SER A 156 0.43 -13.51 -10.79
CA SER A 156 -0.98 -13.84 -10.56
C SER A 156 -1.78 -12.75 -9.82
N TYR A 157 -1.12 -11.77 -9.22
CA TYR A 157 -1.72 -10.67 -8.46
C TYR A 157 -1.85 -9.38 -9.29
N HIS A 158 -1.20 -9.32 -10.45
CA HIS A 158 -1.29 -8.22 -11.40
C HIS A 158 -2.17 -8.63 -12.58
N HIS A 159 -3.43 -8.19 -12.56
CA HIS A 159 -4.47 -8.74 -13.43
C HIS A 159 -4.67 -8.01 -14.76
N VAL A 160 -3.95 -6.92 -15.03
CA VAL A 160 -4.19 -6.07 -16.21
C VAL A 160 -2.93 -5.78 -17.02
N ASN A 161 -3.12 -5.62 -18.33
CA ASN A 161 -2.16 -5.06 -19.28
C ASN A 161 -2.71 -3.72 -19.79
N ILE A 162 -2.30 -2.61 -19.20
CA ILE A 162 -2.81 -1.26 -19.51
C ILE A 162 -1.66 -0.28 -19.74
N ILE A 163 -1.74 0.46 -20.85
CA ILE A 163 -0.97 1.69 -21.08
C ILE A 163 -1.94 2.89 -20.96
N GLN A 164 -1.60 3.83 -20.08
CA GLN A 164 -2.45 4.94 -19.66
C GLN A 164 -1.65 6.23 -19.40
N GLU A 165 -0.80 6.63 -20.35
CA GLU A 165 0.07 7.80 -20.20
C GLU A 165 -0.72 9.10 -19.95
N GLU A 166 -1.76 9.33 -20.75
CA GLU A 166 -2.58 10.53 -20.62
C GLU A 166 -3.40 10.54 -19.33
N GLU A 167 -3.98 9.40 -18.96
CA GLU A 167 -4.79 9.29 -17.74
C GLU A 167 -3.92 9.40 -16.48
N CYS A 168 -2.72 8.82 -16.48
CA CYS A 168 -1.74 9.00 -15.41
C CYS A 168 -1.32 10.48 -15.26
N ALA A 169 -1.08 11.18 -16.38
CA ALA A 169 -0.71 12.58 -16.35
C ALA A 169 -1.87 13.48 -15.88
N ARG A 170 -3.10 13.19 -16.31
CA ARG A 170 -4.30 13.92 -15.86
C ARG A 170 -4.59 13.68 -14.39
N PHE A 171 -4.52 12.43 -13.92
CA PHE A 171 -4.63 12.10 -12.51
C PHE A 171 -3.60 12.87 -11.67
N GLY A 172 -2.33 12.85 -12.09
CA GLY A 172 -1.27 13.57 -11.37
C GLY A 172 -1.47 15.08 -11.31
N ARG A 173 -1.97 15.70 -12.38
CA ARG A 173 -2.34 17.13 -12.37
C ARG A 173 -3.48 17.40 -11.39
N LEU A 174 -4.57 16.63 -11.50
CA LEU A 174 -5.74 16.77 -10.63
C LEU A 174 -5.36 16.63 -9.15
N THR A 175 -4.66 15.55 -8.78
CA THR A 175 -4.29 15.30 -7.38
C THR A 175 -3.26 16.30 -6.89
N GLY A 176 -2.33 16.75 -7.75
CA GLY A 176 -1.37 17.80 -7.40
C GLY A 176 -2.05 19.15 -7.10
N GLU A 177 -3.06 19.51 -7.89
CA GLU A 177 -3.87 20.70 -7.64
C GLU A 177 -4.71 20.59 -6.36
N ILE A 178 -5.36 19.44 -6.13
CA ILE A 178 -6.09 19.16 -4.89
C ILE A 178 -5.15 19.29 -3.69
N ALA A 179 -3.96 18.69 -3.73
CA ALA A 179 -2.97 18.78 -2.66
C ALA A 179 -2.54 20.22 -2.39
N ALA A 180 -2.27 21.01 -3.44
CA ALA A 180 -1.92 22.41 -3.29
C ALA A 180 -3.06 23.26 -2.69
N ARG A 181 -4.32 22.92 -2.94
CA ARG A 181 -5.48 23.61 -2.35
C ARG A 181 -5.73 23.19 -0.91
N ILE A 182 -5.82 21.89 -0.64
CA ILE A 182 -6.21 21.34 0.67
C ILE A 182 -5.11 21.56 1.71
N ASN A 183 -3.83 21.34 1.35
CA ASN A 183 -2.77 21.36 2.36
C ASN A 183 -2.41 22.78 2.83
N ARG A 184 -2.63 23.82 2.01
CA ARG A 184 -2.34 25.23 2.37
C ARG A 184 -3.09 25.73 3.62
N GLY A 185 -4.18 25.08 4.02
CA GLY A 185 -4.93 25.40 5.24
C GLY A 185 -4.85 24.34 6.34
N ASN A 186 -4.20 23.20 6.07
CA ASN A 186 -4.27 22.00 6.91
C ASN A 186 -2.87 21.49 7.33
N GLU A 187 -1.88 22.39 7.40
CA GLU A 187 -0.48 22.03 7.72
C GLU A 187 -0.36 21.28 9.05
N GLU A 188 -1.13 21.68 10.08
CA GLU A 188 -1.13 20.99 11.38
C GLU A 188 -1.69 19.57 11.26
N LEU A 189 -2.78 19.39 10.51
CA LEU A 189 -3.39 18.08 10.29
C LEU A 189 -2.45 17.18 9.47
N GLN A 190 -1.78 17.73 8.46
CA GLN A 190 -0.76 17.03 7.67
C GLN A 190 0.39 16.55 8.56
N ALA A 191 0.91 17.43 9.43
CA ALA A 191 1.94 17.05 10.41
C ALA A 191 1.45 15.96 11.37
N GLN A 192 0.19 16.03 11.82
CA GLN A 192 -0.41 15.01 12.68
C GLN A 192 -0.56 13.65 11.97
N VAL A 193 -0.99 13.64 10.71
CA VAL A 193 -1.09 12.41 9.90
C VAL A 193 0.28 11.75 9.74
N HIS A 194 1.30 12.50 9.30
CA HIS A 194 2.66 11.97 9.15
C HIS A 194 3.27 11.52 10.49
N ALA A 195 3.04 12.26 11.58
CA ALA A 195 3.50 11.88 12.91
C ALA A 195 2.83 10.57 13.39
N ARG A 196 1.55 10.38 13.07
CA ARG A 196 0.78 9.18 13.40
C ARG A 196 1.25 7.96 12.64
N GLU A 197 1.49 8.08 11.34
CA GLU A 197 2.06 6.99 10.53
C GLU A 197 3.43 6.57 11.04
N ASN A 198 4.31 7.55 11.28
CA ASN A 198 5.63 7.28 11.84
C ASN A 198 5.56 6.64 13.23
N SER A 199 4.63 7.07 14.07
CA SER A 199 4.43 6.50 15.41
C SER A 199 3.90 5.07 15.33
N ALA A 200 2.96 4.78 14.44
CA ALA A 200 2.44 3.44 14.21
C ALA A 200 3.53 2.48 13.70
N ARG A 201 4.39 2.94 12.77
CA ARG A 201 5.53 2.17 12.27
C ARG A 201 6.51 1.84 13.40
N LYS A 202 6.92 2.85 14.18
CA LYS A 202 7.83 2.67 15.34
C LYS A 202 7.22 1.72 16.38
N ALA A 203 5.95 1.91 16.72
CA ALA A 203 5.26 1.06 17.68
C ALA A 203 5.16 -0.40 17.21
N SER A 204 4.89 -0.64 15.92
CA SER A 204 4.84 -2.01 15.37
C SER A 204 6.19 -2.72 15.44
N VAL A 205 7.28 -1.99 15.14
CA VAL A 205 8.65 -2.51 15.26
C VAL A 205 8.98 -2.83 16.72
N LEU A 206 8.70 -1.90 17.64
CA LEU A 206 8.92 -2.09 19.08
C LEU A 206 8.11 -3.25 19.66
N GLY A 207 6.83 -3.38 19.28
CA GLY A 207 5.98 -4.50 19.71
C GLY A 207 6.49 -5.84 19.20
N THR A 208 6.95 -5.91 17.95
CA THR A 208 7.54 -7.14 17.37
C THR A 208 8.82 -7.53 18.10
N PHE A 209 9.75 -6.60 18.33
CA PHE A 209 10.94 -6.88 19.13
C PHE A 209 10.60 -7.23 20.58
N GLY A 210 9.61 -6.58 21.17
CA GLY A 210 9.14 -6.88 22.52
C GLY A 210 8.70 -8.34 22.68
N ILE A 211 8.00 -8.91 21.69
CA ILE A 211 7.63 -10.33 21.68
C ILE A 211 8.89 -11.22 21.63
N VAL A 212 9.86 -10.91 20.76
CA VAL A 212 11.10 -11.71 20.66
C VAL A 212 11.90 -11.67 21.96
N PHE A 213 12.10 -10.47 22.52
CA PHE A 213 12.84 -10.30 23.76
C PHE A 213 12.08 -10.78 25.00
N SER A 214 10.76 -10.87 24.96
CA SER A 214 9.99 -11.48 26.06
C SER A 214 10.37 -12.94 26.34
N ILE A 215 10.92 -13.64 25.35
CA ILE A 215 11.32 -15.05 25.46
C ILE A 215 12.80 -15.19 25.80
N ILE A 216 13.65 -14.30 25.26
CA ILE A 216 15.11 -14.40 25.38
C ILE A 216 15.64 -13.65 26.61
N PHE A 217 15.04 -12.49 26.92
CA PHE A 217 15.44 -11.63 28.02
C PHE A 217 14.24 -10.77 28.46
N PRO A 218 13.33 -11.34 29.28
CA PRO A 218 12.01 -10.78 29.58
C PRO A 218 12.00 -9.32 30.06
N PRO A 219 12.98 -8.83 30.86
CA PRO A 219 13.04 -7.42 31.26
C PRO A 219 13.16 -6.44 30.09
N VAL A 220 13.88 -6.79 29.02
CA VAL A 220 13.97 -5.95 27.81
C VAL A 220 12.65 -5.97 27.03
N GLY A 221 11.97 -7.12 26.98
CA GLY A 221 10.62 -7.21 26.39
C GLY A 221 9.62 -6.26 27.05
N LEU A 222 9.66 -6.13 28.38
CA LEU A 222 8.86 -5.16 29.15
C LEU A 222 9.16 -3.71 28.76
N VAL A 223 10.44 -3.34 28.70
CA VAL A 223 10.84 -1.96 28.34
C VAL A 223 10.38 -1.60 26.93
N LEU A 224 10.60 -2.50 25.96
CA LEU A 224 10.24 -2.27 24.56
C LEU A 224 8.72 -2.17 24.36
N SER A 225 7.94 -3.01 25.04
CA SER A 225 6.48 -2.96 24.98
C SER A 225 5.90 -1.68 25.59
N ILE A 226 6.45 -1.18 26.71
CA ILE A 226 6.06 0.10 27.31
C ILE A 226 6.43 1.28 26.40
N MET A 227 7.63 1.28 25.80
CA MET A 227 8.02 2.30 24.83
C MET A 227 7.08 2.33 23.62
N GLY A 228 6.71 1.16 23.09
CA GLY A 228 5.74 1.04 22.01
C GLY A 228 4.36 1.60 22.37
N LEU A 229 3.85 1.32 23.58
CA LEU A 229 2.57 1.85 24.07
C LEU A 229 2.60 3.38 24.26
N ARG A 230 3.72 3.95 24.72
CA ARG A 230 3.88 5.41 24.85
C ARG A 230 3.80 6.12 23.50
N HIS A 231 4.41 5.56 22.45
CA HIS A 231 4.30 6.10 21.10
C HIS A 231 2.85 6.09 20.57
N ILE A 232 2.09 5.06 20.92
CA ILE A 232 0.67 4.95 20.56
C ILE A 232 -0.17 6.00 21.32
N GLN A 233 0.04 6.16 22.62
CA GLN A 233 -0.71 7.11 23.46
C GLN A 233 -0.51 8.56 22.99
N LYS A 234 0.73 8.96 22.68
CA LYS A 234 1.05 10.30 22.18
C LYS A 234 0.37 10.61 20.83
N SER A 235 0.00 9.58 20.08
CA SER A 235 -0.59 9.68 18.74
C SER A 235 -2.13 9.57 18.72
N SER A 236 -2.82 9.43 19.86
CA SER A 236 -4.16 8.84 19.94
C SER A 236 -5.38 9.69 19.48
N ARG A 237 -5.19 10.79 18.75
CA ARG A 237 -6.31 11.39 17.99
C ARG A 237 -6.58 10.58 16.71
N GLY A 238 -7.26 9.43 16.86
CA GLY A 238 -7.78 8.62 15.76
C GLY A 238 -7.74 7.12 16.01
N LYS A 239 -8.91 6.47 16.05
CA LYS A 239 -9.09 5.12 16.64
C LYS A 239 -8.68 3.92 15.76
N ASN A 240 -8.47 4.07 14.45
CA ASN A 240 -8.36 2.91 13.54
C ASN A 240 -6.92 2.53 13.11
N ALA A 241 -6.03 3.47 12.83
CA ALA A 241 -4.67 3.16 12.32
C ALA A 241 -3.75 2.46 13.36
N LEU A 242 -4.05 2.58 14.65
CA LEU A 242 -3.19 2.10 15.74
C LEU A 242 -3.58 0.71 16.28
N LYS A 243 -4.69 0.11 15.83
CA LYS A 243 -5.23 -1.13 16.42
C LYS A 243 -4.25 -2.29 16.34
N ALA A 244 -3.63 -2.52 15.18
CA ALA A 244 -2.68 -3.62 14.98
C ALA A 244 -1.41 -3.45 15.83
N SER A 245 -0.81 -2.26 15.83
CA SER A 245 0.37 -1.95 16.63
C SER A 245 0.09 -2.04 18.14
N LEU A 246 -1.11 -1.62 18.57
CA LEU A 246 -1.56 -1.73 19.94
C LEU A 246 -1.75 -3.20 20.37
N ILE A 247 -2.28 -4.05 19.49
CA ILE A 247 -2.37 -5.49 19.76
C ILE A 247 -0.97 -6.10 19.94
N LEU A 248 -0.02 -5.78 19.05
CA LEU A 248 1.36 -6.28 19.15
C LEU A 248 2.04 -5.85 20.45
N CYS A 249 1.97 -4.57 20.81
CA CYS A 249 2.58 -4.07 22.05
C CYS A 249 1.93 -4.66 23.31
N ARG A 250 0.59 -4.89 23.30
CA ARG A 250 -0.10 -5.56 24.41
C ARG A 250 0.29 -7.03 24.53
N ALA A 251 0.37 -7.75 23.42
CA ALA A 251 0.83 -9.14 23.41
C ALA A 251 2.26 -9.25 23.96
N ALA A 252 3.16 -8.38 23.49
CA ALA A 252 4.54 -8.29 23.99
C ALA A 252 4.60 -8.04 25.51
N LEU A 253 3.78 -7.11 26.02
CA LEU A 253 3.73 -6.79 27.44
C LEU A 253 3.29 -8.01 28.28
N VAL A 254 2.20 -8.67 27.87
CA VAL A 254 1.66 -9.86 28.57
C VAL A 254 2.67 -11.00 28.57
N LEU A 255 3.27 -11.31 27.42
CA LEU A 255 4.31 -12.33 27.30
C LEU A 255 5.51 -12.01 28.20
N SER A 256 5.98 -10.76 28.20
CA SER A 256 7.12 -10.35 29.03
C SER A 256 6.83 -10.50 30.52
N ILE A 257 5.61 -10.17 30.98
CA ILE A 257 5.19 -10.37 32.37
C ILE A 257 5.23 -11.87 32.72
N ILE A 258 4.62 -12.72 31.89
CA ILE A 258 4.56 -14.17 32.13
C ILE A 258 5.96 -14.77 32.24
N PHE A 259 6.84 -14.48 31.28
CA PHE A 259 8.20 -15.04 31.28
C PHE A 259 9.06 -14.47 32.42
N THR A 260 8.88 -13.21 32.81
CA THR A 260 9.57 -12.64 33.98
C THR A 260 9.18 -13.38 35.27
N PHE A 261 7.89 -13.68 35.46
CA PHE A 261 7.43 -14.46 36.62
C PHE A 261 7.93 -15.92 36.58
N ALA A 262 7.96 -16.53 35.39
CA ALA A 262 8.47 -17.89 35.22
C ALA A 262 9.97 -17.99 35.54
N GLU A 263 10.79 -17.04 35.06
CA GLU A 263 12.22 -16.97 35.39
C GLU A 263 12.44 -16.75 36.89
N ALA A 264 11.69 -15.83 37.51
CA ALA A 264 11.78 -15.58 38.94
C ALA A 264 11.41 -16.83 39.76
N ALA A 265 10.31 -17.50 39.41
CA ALA A 265 9.89 -18.73 40.07
C ALA A 265 10.92 -19.86 39.91
N PHE A 266 11.51 -20.01 38.72
CA PHE A 266 12.58 -20.98 38.47
C PHE A 266 13.82 -20.69 39.32
N LEU A 267 14.24 -19.42 39.40
CA LEU A 267 15.36 -19.01 40.25
C LEU A 267 15.08 -19.34 41.73
N PHE A 268 13.90 -18.99 42.25
CA PHE A 268 13.50 -19.30 43.63
C PHE A 268 13.38 -20.80 43.93
N MET A 269 13.03 -21.64 42.95
CA MET A 269 13.00 -23.10 43.13
C MET A 269 14.38 -23.76 43.01
N SER A 270 15.36 -23.07 42.42
CA SER A 270 16.72 -23.56 42.22
C SER A 270 17.72 -23.17 43.33
N THR A 271 17.30 -22.30 44.25
CA THR A 271 18.00 -21.92 45.49
C THR A 271 17.43 -22.65 46.69
#